data_AF-A0A3S2C6Q5-F1
#
_entry.id   AF-A0A3S2C6Q5-F1
#
_cell.length_a   1.000
_cell.length_b   1.000
_cell.length_c   1.000
_cell.angle_alpha   90.00
_cell.angle_beta   90.00
_cell.angle_gamma   90.00
#
_symmetry.space_group_name_H-M   'P 1'
#
loop_
_entity.id
_entity.type
_entity.pdbx_description
1 polymer ?
#
loop_
_entity_poly.entity_id
_entity_poly.type
_entity_poly.pdbx_seq_one_letter_code
_entity_poly.pdbx_strand_id
1 'polypeptide(L)'
;MPLTAFRFPFREDVDERRFRRLARLLKVIQVDIERESAALLPSVERVTDCAAFAMEAMENGESPERMSARIDTLARNLALNRGRQVLLEQQMSFVDRTRAGLPRILPSHRA
;
A
#
# COMPACT_ATOMS: atom_id res chain seq x y z
N MET A 1 -39.67 -29.14 -10.10
CA MET A 1 -39.58 -28.75 -8.67
C MET A 1 -38.12 -28.43 -8.37
N PRO A 2 -37.71 -27.16 -8.24
CA PRO A 2 -36.32 -26.87 -7.85
C PRO A 2 -36.19 -27.02 -6.34
N LEU A 3 -35.16 -27.75 -5.91
CA LEU A 3 -34.74 -27.84 -4.52
C LEU A 3 -34.23 -26.45 -4.10
N THR A 4 -35.09 -25.68 -3.42
CA THR A 4 -34.68 -24.45 -2.74
C THR A 4 -33.64 -24.81 -1.69
N ALA A 5 -32.46 -24.20 -1.82
CA ALA A 5 -31.32 -24.43 -0.95
C ALA A 5 -31.73 -24.29 0.52
N PHE A 6 -31.54 -25.36 1.30
CA PHE A 6 -31.59 -25.30 2.76
C PHE A 6 -30.48 -24.34 3.24
N ARG A 7 -30.85 -23.08 3.44
CA ARG A 7 -30.01 -22.11 4.15
C ARG A 7 -30.14 -22.42 5.64
N PHE A 8 -29.06 -22.95 6.21
CA PHE A 8 -28.98 -23.22 7.64
C PHE A 8 -28.69 -21.90 8.38
N PRO A 9 -29.56 -21.46 9.30
CA PRO A 9 -29.41 -20.16 9.96
C PRO A 9 -28.10 -20.04 10.76
N PHE A 10 -27.68 -21.13 11.40
CA PHE A 10 -26.40 -21.19 12.12
C PHE A 10 -25.17 -20.96 11.22
N ARG A 11 -25.26 -21.31 9.93
CA ARG A 11 -24.16 -21.13 8.98
C ARG A 11 -24.09 -19.67 8.52
N GLU A 12 -25.24 -19.03 8.31
CA GLU A 12 -25.32 -17.61 7.96
C GLU A 12 -24.72 -16.72 9.07
N ASP A 13 -25.03 -16.99 10.34
CA ASP A 13 -24.48 -16.24 11.49
C ASP A 13 -22.95 -16.37 11.63
N VAL A 14 -22.41 -17.57 11.39
CA VAL A 14 -20.97 -17.84 11.44
C VAL A 14 -20.25 -17.15 10.29
N ASP A 15 -20.82 -17.21 9.08
CA ASP A 15 -20.25 -16.56 7.91
C ASP A 15 -20.29 -15.04 8.06
N GLU A 16 -21.37 -14.47 8.59
CA GLU A 16 -21.46 -13.04 8.85
C GLU A 16 -20.40 -12.55 9.83
N ARG A 17 -20.20 -13.26 10.96
CA ARG A 17 -19.16 -12.94 11.93
C ARG A 17 -17.75 -13.02 11.33
N ARG A 18 -17.48 -14.03 10.48
CA ARG A 18 -16.20 -14.20 9.79
C ARG A 18 -15.94 -13.05 8.82
N PHE A 19 -16.92 -12.69 7.98
CA PHE A 19 -16.78 -11.60 7.03
C PHE A 19 -16.71 -10.22 7.71
N ARG A 20 -17.44 -10.00 8.81
CA ARG A 20 -17.26 -8.79 9.64
C ARG A 20 -15.85 -8.71 10.23
N ARG A 21 -15.29 -9.84 10.67
CA ARG A 21 -13.90 -9.88 11.17
C ARG A 21 -12.89 -9.58 10.06
N LEU A 22 -13.09 -10.16 8.87
CA LEU A 22 -12.28 -9.88 7.69
C LEU A 22 -12.33 -8.40 7.31
N ALA A 23 -13.51 -7.79 7.28
CA ALA A 23 -13.67 -6.35 6.99
C ALA A 23 -12.86 -5.47 7.97
N ARG A 24 -12.85 -5.82 9.26
CA ARG A 24 -12.03 -5.11 10.27
C ARG A 24 -10.53 -5.28 10.00
N LEU A 25 -10.07 -6.49 9.68
CA LEU A 25 -8.67 -6.75 9.37
C LEU A 25 -8.22 -5.99 8.12
N LEU A 26 -9.03 -5.99 7.06
CA LEU A 26 -8.75 -5.23 5.84
C LEU A 26 -8.63 -3.72 6.12
N LYS A 27 -9.45 -3.18 7.03
CA LYS A 27 -9.34 -1.77 7.45
C LYS A 27 -8.04 -1.49 8.18
N VAL A 28 -7.57 -2.39 9.03
CA VAL A 28 -6.26 -2.24 9.71
C VAL A 28 -5.13 -2.26 8.68
N ILE A 29 -5.14 -3.25 7.78
CA ILE A 29 -4.14 -3.36 6.71
C ILE A 29 -4.13 -2.11 5.83
N GLN A 30 -5.29 -1.56 5.48
CA GLN A 30 -5.39 -0.30 4.74
C GLN A 30 -4.65 0.85 5.44
N VAL A 31 -4.89 1.04 6.73
CA VAL A 31 -4.23 2.09 7.54
C VAL A 31 -2.71 1.88 7.58
N ASP A 32 -2.26 0.63 7.70
CA ASP A 32 -0.83 0.30 7.72
C ASP A 32 -0.17 0.61 6.36
N ILE A 33 -0.82 0.28 5.24
CA ILE A 33 -0.34 0.60 3.89
C ILE A 33 -0.29 2.13 3.67
N GLU A 34 -1.33 2.87 4.10
CA GLU A 34 -1.37 4.33 4.01
C GLU A 34 -0.23 4.97 4.81
N ARG A 35 0.00 4.48 6.03
CA ARG A 35 1.08 4.96 6.90
C ARG A 35 2.45 4.71 6.28
N GLU A 36 2.68 3.53 5.73
CA GLU A 36 3.95 3.22 5.07
C GLU A 36 4.14 4.04 3.80
N SER A 37 3.09 4.22 2.99
CA SER A 37 3.11 5.06 1.79
C SER A 37 3.47 6.50 2.14
N ALA A 38 2.87 7.05 3.21
CA ALA A 38 3.19 8.38 3.71
C ALA A 38 4.64 8.50 4.21
N ALA A 39 5.19 7.43 4.80
CA ALA A 39 6.59 7.41 5.26
C ALA A 39 7.60 7.37 4.10
N LEU A 40 7.19 6.95 2.90
CA LEU A 40 8.04 6.95 1.70
C LEU A 40 8.09 8.33 1.01
N LEU A 41 7.09 9.19 1.18
CA LEU A 41 7.04 10.54 0.58
C LEU A 41 8.28 11.40 0.92
N PRO A 42 8.72 11.52 2.19
CA PRO A 42 9.92 12.27 2.55
C PRO A 42 11.20 11.74 1.89
N SER A 43 11.21 10.50 1.38
CA SER A 43 12.37 9.98 0.67
C SER A 43 12.44 10.47 -0.76
N VAL A 44 11.32 10.83 -1.39
CA VAL A 44 11.32 11.39 -2.74
C VAL A 44 11.77 12.85 -2.69
N GLU A 45 11.26 13.62 -1.73
CA GLU A 45 11.67 15.02 -1.49
C GLU A 45 13.16 15.14 -1.13
N ARG A 46 13.67 14.22 -0.30
CA ARG A 46 15.11 14.18 0.02
C ARG A 46 15.99 13.95 -1.20
N VAL A 47 15.50 13.29 -2.25
CA VAL A 47 16.30 13.06 -3.46
C VAL A 47 16.33 14.30 -4.34
N THR A 48 15.23 15.07 -4.43
CA THR A 48 15.26 16.37 -5.11
C THR A 48 16.20 17.35 -4.42
N ASP A 49 16.19 17.39 -3.09
CA ASP A 49 17.10 18.24 -2.32
C ASP A 49 18.55 17.79 -2.49
N CYS A 50 18.82 16.48 -2.43
CA CYS A 50 20.16 15.95 -2.64
C CYS A 50 20.68 16.19 -4.07
N ALA A 51 19.81 16.18 -5.08
CA ALA A 51 20.19 16.52 -6.45
C ALA A 51 20.57 18.01 -6.58
N ALA A 52 19.83 18.90 -5.92
CA ALA A 52 20.17 20.32 -5.86
C ALA A 52 21.52 20.55 -5.16
N PHE A 53 21.75 19.93 -4.00
CA PHE A 53 23.03 20.02 -3.29
C PHE A 53 24.20 19.39 -4.06
N ALA A 54 23.96 18.30 -4.81
CA ALA A 54 24.98 17.69 -5.66
C ALA A 54 25.43 18.62 -6.79
N MET A 55 24.51 19.38 -7.40
CA MET A 55 24.86 20.38 -8.42
C MET A 55 25.68 21.53 -7.82
N GLU A 56 25.26 22.06 -6.66
CA GLU A 56 26.01 23.12 -5.96
C GLU A 56 27.42 22.67 -5.56
N ALA A 57 27.57 21.42 -5.08
CA ALA A 57 28.87 20.89 -4.71
C ALA A 57 29.79 20.63 -5.92
N MET A 58 29.24 20.31 -7.09
CA MET A 58 30.00 20.27 -8.34
C MET A 58 30.50 21.67 -8.74
N GLU A 59 29.68 22.71 -8.59
CA GLU A 59 30.09 24.11 -8.84
C GLU A 59 31.21 24.56 -7.87
N ASN A 60 31.20 24.05 -6.64
CA ASN A 60 32.19 24.36 -5.60
C ASN A 60 33.48 23.51 -5.67
N GLY A 61 33.65 22.66 -6.70
CA GLY A 61 34.89 21.91 -6.93
C GLY A 61 35.06 20.64 -6.08
N GLU A 62 33.97 20.04 -5.60
CA GLU A 62 34.03 18.74 -4.92
C GLU A 62 34.51 17.61 -5.88
N SER A 63 35.16 16.57 -5.34
CA SER A 63 35.74 15.49 -6.17
C SER A 63 34.64 14.75 -6.95
N PRO A 64 34.81 14.58 -8.28
CA PRO A 64 33.80 13.95 -9.13
C PRO A 64 33.55 12.48 -8.75
N GLU A 65 34.54 11.76 -8.21
CA GLU A 65 34.38 10.37 -7.76
C GLU A 65 33.48 10.25 -6.52
N ARG A 66 33.66 11.16 -5.54
CA ARG A 66 32.80 11.21 -4.35
C ARG A 66 31.37 11.57 -4.72
N MET A 67 31.21 12.50 -5.67
CA MET A 67 29.90 12.90 -6.16
C MET A 67 29.19 11.73 -6.88
N SER A 68 29.90 11.04 -7.78
CA SER A 68 29.38 9.87 -8.49
C SER A 68 28.88 8.79 -7.51
N ALA A 69 29.67 8.44 -6.50
CA ALA A 69 29.28 7.44 -5.51
C ALA A 69 28.03 7.84 -4.70
N ARG A 70 27.87 9.14 -4.41
CA ARG A 70 26.70 9.69 -3.71
C ARG A 70 25.45 9.65 -4.59
N ILE A 71 25.59 10.04 -5.87
CA ILE A 71 24.52 9.95 -6.88
C ILE A 71 24.08 8.50 -7.06
N ASP A 72 25.01 7.55 -7.20
CA ASP A 72 24.70 6.12 -7.34
C ASP A 72 23.92 5.58 -6.14
N THR A 73 24.30 6.00 -4.94
CA THR A 73 23.60 5.61 -3.71
C THR A 73 22.19 6.17 -3.64
N LEU A 74 22.01 7.44 -4.03
CA LEU A 74 20.69 8.06 -4.12
C LEU A 74 19.81 7.38 -5.18
N ALA A 75 20.37 7.07 -6.35
CA ALA A 75 19.67 6.39 -7.43
C ALA A 75 19.19 5.00 -7.01
N ARG A 76 20.04 4.22 -6.32
CA ARG A 76 19.66 2.91 -5.76
C ARG A 76 18.54 3.02 -4.73
N ASN A 77 18.65 3.96 -3.78
CA ASN A 77 17.63 4.16 -2.76
C ASN A 77 16.30 4.58 -3.38
N LEU A 78 16.33 5.46 -4.38
CA LEU A 78 15.14 5.90 -5.09
C LEU A 78 14.49 4.76 -5.90
N ALA A 79 15.28 3.90 -6.53
CA ALA A 79 14.76 2.72 -7.23
C ALA A 79 14.07 1.74 -6.26
N LEU A 80 14.67 1.49 -5.08
CA LEU A 80 14.07 0.65 -4.04
C LEU A 80 12.75 1.24 -3.52
N ASN A 81 12.72 2.55 -3.26
CA ASN A 81 11.52 3.23 -2.76
C ASN A 81 10.39 3.26 -3.80
N ARG A 82 10.71 3.49 -5.08
CA ARG A 82 9.73 3.36 -6.17
C ARG A 82 9.18 1.94 -6.27
N GLY A 83 10.04 0.93 -6.19
CA GLY A 83 9.62 -0.47 -6.16
C GLY A 83 8.66 -0.75 -5.00
N ARG A 84 8.98 -0.25 -3.80
CA ARG A 84 8.11 -0.41 -2.64
C ARG A 84 6.78 0.32 -2.79
N GLN A 85 6.78 1.52 -3.35
CA GLN A 85 5.58 2.31 -3.62
C GLN A 85 4.62 1.59 -4.57
N VAL A 86 5.13 1.03 -5.67
CA VAL A 86 4.32 0.24 -6.61
C VAL A 86 3.70 -0.98 -5.92
N LEU A 87 4.45 -1.67 -5.06
CA LEU A 87 3.91 -2.80 -4.30
C LEU A 87 2.81 -2.37 -3.32
N LEU A 88 2.97 -1.23 -2.65
CA LEU A 88 1.96 -0.68 -1.74
C LEU A 88 0.68 -0.28 -2.49
N GLU A 89 0.81 0.31 -3.68
CA GLU A 89 -0.34 0.63 -4.55
C GLU A 89 -1.09 -0.64 -4.99
N GLN A 90 -0.37 -1.70 -5.35
CA GLN A 90 -0.97 -3.00 -5.68
C GLN A 90 -1.68 -3.62 -4.48
N GLN A 91 -1.07 -3.56 -3.29
CA GLN A 91 -1.66 -4.03 -2.04
C GLN A 91 -2.93 -3.24 -1.70
N MET A 92 -2.92 -1.91 -1.85
CA MET A 92 -4.09 -1.07 -1.64
C MET A 92 -5.23 -1.43 -2.59
N SER A 93 -4.93 -1.54 -3.90
CA SER A 93 -5.89 -1.95 -4.92
C SER A 93 -6.52 -3.31 -4.62
N PHE A 94 -5.74 -4.25 -4.08
CA PHE A 94 -6.27 -5.55 -3.65
C PHE A 94 -7.22 -5.42 -2.45
N VAL A 95 -6.83 -4.64 -1.42
CA VAL A 95 -7.65 -4.40 -0.23
C VAL A 95 -8.97 -3.73 -0.60
N ASP A 96 -8.93 -2.68 -1.44
CA ASP A 96 -10.11 -1.95 -1.88
C ASP A 96 -11.08 -2.84 -2.66
N ARG A 97 -10.57 -3.62 -3.62
CA ARG A 97 -11.40 -4.56 -4.40
C ARG A 97 -12.02 -5.63 -3.50
N THR A 98 -11.24 -6.16 -2.57
CA THR A 98 -11.73 -7.18 -1.63
C THR A 98 -12.84 -6.59 -0.75
N ARG A 99 -12.63 -5.40 -0.20
CA ARG A 99 -13.60 -4.70 0.64
C ARG A 99 -14.88 -4.34 -0.12
N ALA A 100 -14.77 -3.90 -1.37
CA ALA A 100 -15.93 -3.62 -2.24
C ALA A 100 -16.72 -4.88 -2.61
N GLY A 101 -16.05 -6.05 -2.64
CA GLY A 101 -16.68 -7.34 -2.89
C GLY A 101 -17.42 -7.93 -1.69
N LEU A 102 -17.01 -7.62 -0.46
CA LEU A 102 -17.60 -8.20 0.77
C LEU A 102 -19.12 -8.01 0.90
N PRO A 103 -19.71 -6.83 0.62
CA PRO A 103 -21.16 -6.64 0.68
C PRO A 103 -21.97 -7.50 -0.30
N ARG A 104 -21.35 -8.03 -1.36
CA ARG A 104 -22.03 -8.93 -2.32
C ARG A 104 -22.17 -10.35 -1.76
N ILE A 105 -21.32 -10.72 -0.80
CA ILE A 105 -21.26 -12.05 -0.19
C ILE A 105 -22.03 -12.06 1.12
N LEU A 106 -21.99 -10.95 1.86
CA LEU A 106 -22.83 -10.74 3.04
C LEU A 106 -24.26 -10.43 2.59
N PRO A 107 -25.27 -11.29 2.85
CA PRO A 107 -26.65 -10.88 2.66
C PRO A 107 -26.89 -9.66 3.55
N SER A 108 -27.27 -8.53 2.94
CA SER A 108 -27.80 -7.41 3.69
C SER A 108 -29.09 -7.90 4.33
N HIS A 109 -29.04 -8.23 5.62
CA HIS A 109 -30.22 -8.16 6.47
C HIS A 109 -30.64 -6.69 6.50
N ARG A 110 -31.38 -6.26 5.49
CA ARG A 110 -32.27 -5.10 5.62
C ARG A 110 -33.28 -5.52 6.69
N ALA A 111 -33.17 -4.93 7.87
CA ALA A 111 -34.27 -4.83 8.82
C ALA A 111 -35.40 -4.00 8.20
#